data_AF-A0A5S3QJG9-F1
#
_entry.id   AF-A0A5S3QJG9-F1
#
_cell.length_a   1.000
_cell.length_b   1.000
_cell.length_c   1.000
_cell.angle_alpha   90.00
_cell.angle_beta   90.00
_cell.angle_gamma   90.00
#
_symmetry.space_group_name_H-M   'P 1'
#
loop_
_entity.id
_entity.type
_entity.pdbx_description
1 polymer ?
#
loop_
_entity_poly.entity_id
_entity_poly.type
_entity_poly.pdbx_seq_one_letter_code
_entity_poly.pdbx_strand_id
1 'polypeptide(L)' 'MKQYYMVRTSDEKDEELGVVDALSLEEAHAIAKVRYQGKMNSGESLHVFQANEPLTFDAKNRFVFPAGEMMSVTRF' A
#
# COMPACT_ATOMS: atom_id res chain seq x y z
N MET A 1 -7.26 5.43 16.69
CA MET A 1 -6.26 4.94 15.72
C MET A 1 -7.01 4.53 14.47
N LYS A 2 -6.44 4.79 13.30
CA LYS A 2 -7.00 4.41 12.01
C LYS A 2 -6.16 3.26 11.45
N GLN A 3 -6.83 2.32 10.80
CA GLN A 3 -6.17 1.21 10.12
C GLN A 3 -5.89 1.61 8.68
N TYR A 4 -4.72 1.23 8.18
CA TYR A 4 -4.28 1.51 6.82
C TYR A 4 -3.80 0.22 6.17
N TYR A 5 -4.32 -0.09 4.98
CA TYR A 5 -3.82 -1.18 4.16
C TYR A 5 -2.50 -0.78 3.52
N MET A 6 -1.60 -1.75 3.41
CA MET A 6 -0.33 -1.62 2.70
C MET A 6 -0.34 -2.64 1.56
N VAL A 7 -0.21 -2.16 0.33
CA VAL A 7 -0.21 -2.99 -0.87
C VAL A 7 1.08 -2.74 -1.63
N ARG A 8 1.79 -3.80 -1.97
CA ARG A 8 2.94 -3.76 -2.86
C ARG A 8 2.48 -4.11 -4.26
N THR A 9 2.83 -3.25 -5.20
CA THR A 9 2.62 -3.44 -6.62
C THR A 9 3.94 -3.72 -7.30
N SER A 10 4.03 -4.90 -7.90
CA SER A 10 5.14 -5.31 -8.76
C SER A 10 4.62 -5.46 -10.20
N ASP A 11 5.52 -5.57 -11.17
CA ASP A 11 5.13 -5.75 -12.58
C ASP A 11 4.30 -7.03 -12.81
N GLU A 12 4.55 -8.06 -11.99
CA GLU A 12 3.89 -9.37 -12.09
C GLU A 12 2.55 -9.46 -11.33
N LYS A 13 2.45 -8.83 -10.15
CA LYS A 13 1.28 -8.97 -9.26
C LYS A 13 1.23 -7.87 -8.21
N ASP A 14 0.03 -7.65 -7.69
CA ASP A 14 -0.21 -6.86 -6.48
C ASP A 14 -0.36 -7.79 -5.26
N GLU A 15 0.34 -7.48 -4.19
CA GLU A 15 0.36 -8.23 -2.94
C GLU A 15 -0.06 -7.33 -1.76
N GLU A 16 -1.07 -7.76 -1.01
CA GLU A 16 -1.34 -7.18 0.31
C GLU A 16 -0.19 -7.54 1.25
N LEU A 17 0.47 -6.52 1.80
CA LEU A 17 1.53 -6.70 2.80
C LEU A 17 0.96 -6.76 4.23
N GLY A 18 -0.23 -6.21 4.43
CA GLY A 18 -0.98 -6.23 5.68
C GLY A 18 -1.59 -4.88 6.03
N VAL A 19 -2.02 -4.75 7.29
CA VAL A 19 -2.64 -3.54 7.85
C VAL A 19 -1.75 -2.95 8.93
N VAL A 20 -1.66 -1.62 8.99
CA VAL A 20 -0.97 -0.88 10.05
C VAL A 20 -1.92 0.08 10.74
N ASP A 21 -1.84 0.12 12.06
CA ASP A 21 -2.52 1.13 12.87
C ASP A 21 -1.66 2.40 12.95
N ALA A 22 -2.21 3.52 12.51
CA ALA A 22 -1.57 4.83 12.56
C ALA A 22 -2.56 5.94 12.91
N LEU A 23 -2.05 7.11 13.29
CA LEU A 23 -2.87 8.30 13.53
C LEU A 23 -3.26 8.99 12.22
N SER A 24 -2.40 8.91 11.20
CA SER A 24 -2.55 9.59 9.91
C SER A 24 -1.98 8.75 8.75
N LEU A 25 -2.38 9.10 7.53
CA LEU A 25 -1.91 8.45 6.31
C LEU A 25 -0.40 8.63 6.13
N GLU A 26 0.13 9.80 6.48
CA GLU A 26 1.56 10.11 6.46
C GLU A 26 2.35 9.21 7.41
N GLU A 27 1.84 8.97 8.63
CA GLU A 27 2.47 8.09 9.61
C GLU A 27 2.44 6.64 9.13
N ALA A 28 1.30 6.16 8.62
CA ALA A 28 1.19 4.83 8.01
C ALA A 28 2.17 4.67 6.84
N HIS A 29 2.26 5.67 5.97
CA HIS A 29 3.17 5.68 4.83
C HIS A 29 4.64 5.69 5.26
N ALA A 30 5.00 6.46 6.29
CA ALA A 30 6.35 6.45 6.85
C ALA A 30 6.73 5.07 7.41
N ILE A 31 5.82 4.43 8.15
CA ILE A 31 6.02 3.07 8.68
C ILE A 31 6.20 2.07 7.53
N ALA A 32 5.31 2.10 6.54
CA ALA A 32 5.35 1.21 5.39
C ALA A 32 6.66 1.38 4.61
N LYS A 33 7.09 2.62 4.40
CA LYS A 33 8.37 2.95 3.76
C LYS A 33 9.56 2.37 4.53
N VAL A 34 9.66 2.59 5.84
CA VAL A 34 10.77 2.04 6.64
C VAL A 34 10.79 0.51 6.60
N ARG A 35 9.62 -0.13 6.61
CA ARG A 35 9.48 -1.59 6.72
C ARG A 35 9.68 -2.33 5.41
N TYR A 36 9.28 -1.72 4.29
CA TYR A 36 9.23 -2.37 2.97
C TYR A 36 10.07 -1.69 1.89
N GLN A 37 10.39 -0.39 1.98
CA GLN A 37 11.18 0.28 0.94
C GLN A 37 12.55 -0.39 0.71
N GLY A 38 13.18 -0.93 1.76
CA GLY A 38 14.43 -1.69 1.65
C GLY A 38 14.27 -3.09 1.06
N LYS A 39 13.05 -3.62 1.01
CA LYS A 39 12.70 -4.92 0.44
C LYS A 39 12.06 -4.81 -0.95
N MET A 40 11.79 -3.59 -1.41
CA MET A 40 11.23 -3.32 -2.73
C MET A 40 12.30 -3.43 -3.80
N ASN A 41 11.99 -4.12 -4.89
CA ASN A 41 12.81 -4.14 -6.10
C ASN A 41 12.62 -2.84 -6.91
N SER A 42 13.57 -2.51 -7.79
CA SER A 42 13.40 -1.41 -8.75
C SER A 42 12.18 -1.67 -9.64
N GLY A 43 11.32 -0.68 -9.78
CA GLY A 43 10.04 -0.76 -10.49
C GLY A 43 8.85 -1.14 -9.59
N GLU A 44 9.08 -1.55 -8.34
CA GLU A 44 7.97 -1.81 -7.41
C GLU A 44 7.42 -0.50 -6.83
N SER A 45 6.10 -0.49 -6.61
CA SER A 45 5.36 0.59 -5.95
C SER A 45 4.73 0.07 -4.66
N LEU A 46 4.61 0.94 -3.68
CA LEU A 46 3.99 0.65 -2.40
C LEU A 46 2.89 1.67 -2.18
N HIS A 47 1.66 1.17 -2.02
CA HIS A 47 0.45 1.94 -1.83
C HIS A 47 -0.02 1.78 -0.40
N VAL A 48 -0.38 2.90 0.23
CA VAL A 48 -0.93 2.96 1.57
C VAL A 48 -2.21 3.77 1.53
N PHE A 49 -3.29 3.24 2.09
CA PHE A 49 -4.59 3.89 2.09
C PHE A 49 -5.43 3.44 3.28
N GLN A 50 -6.44 4.23 3.64
CA GLN A 50 -7.23 3.95 4.84
C GLN A 50 -8.12 2.71 4.64
N ALA A 51 -8.14 1.82 5.63
CA ALA A 51 -8.93 0.59 5.65
C ALA A 51 -10.43 0.80 5.89
N ASN A 52 -10.97 1.94 5.45
CA ASN A 52 -12.40 2.22 5.49
C ASN A 52 -13.16 1.43 4.41
N GLU A 53 -12.49 1.14 3.29
CA GLU A 53 -13.03 0.35 2.19
C GLU A 53 -12.29 -0.99 2.12
N PRO A 54 -12.99 -2.10 1.78
CA PRO A 54 -12.35 -3.40 1.64
C PRO A 54 -11.34 -3.37 0.49
N LEU A 55 -10.14 -3.91 0.76
CA LEU A 55 -9.14 -4.12 -0.27
C LEU A 55 -9.73 -5.02 -1.37
N THR A 56 -9.81 -4.48 -2.58
CA THR A 56 -10.39 -5.17 -3.73
C THR A 56 -9.31 -5.36 -4.80
N PHE A 57 -9.29 -6.55 -5.39
CA PHE A 57 -8.42 -6.88 -6.51
C PHE A 57 -9.27 -7.13 -7.77
N ASP A 58 -8.77 -6.70 -8.92
CA ASP A 58 -9.39 -6.96 -10.22
C ASP A 58 -9.15 -8.41 -10.68
N ALA A 59 -9.73 -8.79 -11.82
CA ALA A 59 -9.58 -10.13 -12.39
C ALA A 59 -8.13 -10.50 -12.80
N LYS A 60 -7.22 -9.52 -12.86
CA LYS A 60 -5.79 -9.71 -13.11
C LYS A 60 -4.98 -9.70 -11.81
N ASN A 61 -5.66 -9.81 -10.67
CA ASN A 61 -5.08 -9.71 -9.34
C ASN A 61 -4.36 -8.38 -9.12
N ARG A 62 -4.88 -7.32 -9.75
CA ARG A 62 -4.39 -5.96 -9.61
C ARG A 62 -5.21 -5.18 -8.60
N PHE A 63 -4.51 -4.47 -7.73
CA PHE A 63 -5.10 -3.65 -6.70
C PHE A 63 -5.99 -2.56 -7.32
N VAL A 64 -7.25 -2.53 -6.88
CA VAL A 64 -8.21 -1.51 -7.28
C VAL A 64 -8.03 -0.32 -6.34
N PHE A 65 -7.66 0.82 -6.92
CA PHE A 65 -7.48 2.06 -6.17
C PHE A 65 -8.75 2.44 -5.39
N PRO A 66 -8.64 2.70 -4.08
CA PRO A 66 -9.77 3.16 -3.26
C PRO A 66 -10.20 4.55 -3.70
N ALA A 67 -11.44 4.92 -3.40
CA ALA A 67 -11.95 6.26 -3.72
C ALA A 67 -11.39 7.34 -2.77
N GLY A 68 -10.83 6.93 -1.63
CA GLY A 68 -10.27 7.81 -0.60
C GLY A 68 -8.83 8.26 -0.82
N GLU A 69 -8.25 8.86 0.23
CA GLU A 69 -6.86 9.29 0.24
C GLU A 69 -5.90 8.10 0.23
N MET A 70 -4.90 8.17 -0.65
CA MET A 70 -3.85 7.17 -0.79
C MET A 70 -2.50 7.86 -0.98
N MET A 71 -1.47 7.30 -0.35
CA MET A 71 -0.07 7.65 -0.62
C MET A 71 0.63 6.48 -1.29
N SER A 72 1.43 6.81 -2.30
CA SER A 72 2.18 5.85 -3.10
C SER A 72 3.66 6.22 -3.09
N VAL A 73 4.53 5.23 -2.94
CA VAL A 73 5.97 5.40 -3.16
C VAL A 73 6.46 4.37 -4.16
N THR A 74 7.07 4.83 -5.24
CA THR A 74 7.70 3.98 -6.24
C THR A 74 9.20 3.97 -6.01
N ARG A 75 9.81 2.79 -6.06
CA ARG A 75 11.26 2.66 -6.03
C ARG A 75 11.78 2.61 -7.47
N PHE A 76 12.50 3.66 -7.86
CA PHE A 76 13.27 3.71 -9.10
C PHE A 76 14.61 3.00 -8.91
#